data_AF-A0A9X2NQD6-F1
#
_entry.id   AF-A0A9X2NQD6-F1
#
_cell.length_a   1.000
_cell.length_b   1.000
_cell.length_c   1.000
_cell.angle_alpha   90.00
_cell.angle_beta   90.00
_cell.angle_gamma   90.00
#
_symmetry.space_group_name_H-M   'P 1'
#
loop_
_entity.id
_entity.type
_entity.pdbx_description
1 polymer ?
#
loop_
_entity_poly.entity_id
_entity_poly.type
_entity_poly.pdbx_seq_one_letter_code
_entity_poly.pdbx_strand_id
1 'polypeptide(L)'
;MNNTTNTIPVTLESIARQKAELQQKIRLQKEIMTGLTHEIFAPLRPATNKGNAMMRTFNTGMAIFDGIVLGVKMMKKFKRFFGRKK
;
A
#
# COMPACT_ATOMS: atom_id res chain seq x y z
N MET A 1 46.57 -13.74 13.35
CA MET A 1 45.30 -14.36 12.91
C MET A 1 44.63 -14.96 14.13
N ASN A 2 43.63 -14.28 14.65
CA ASN A 2 42.88 -14.63 15.85
C ASN A 2 41.41 -14.27 15.57
N ASN A 3 40.77 -15.14 14.81
CA ASN A 3 39.33 -15.22 14.65
C ASN A 3 38.75 -15.69 16.00
N THR A 4 38.28 -14.75 16.80
CA THR A 4 37.34 -15.01 17.89
C THR A 4 35.98 -14.50 17.45
N THR A 5 35.24 -15.39 16.79
CA THR A 5 33.80 -15.24 16.55
C THR A 5 33.09 -15.31 17.90
N ASN A 6 32.99 -14.15 18.56
CA ASN A 6 32.14 -13.91 19.72
C ASN A 6 30.68 -14.16 19.32
N THR A 7 30.28 -15.42 19.37
CA THR A 7 28.91 -15.85 19.11
C THR A 7 28.11 -15.54 20.38
N ILE A 8 27.74 -14.27 20.54
CA ILE A 8 26.74 -13.87 21.51
C ILE A 8 25.50 -14.70 21.19
N PRO A 9 24.94 -15.50 22.12
CA PRO A 9 23.75 -16.28 21.85
C PRO A 9 22.66 -15.32 21.38
N VAL A 10 22.29 -15.44 20.11
CA VAL A 10 21.32 -14.57 19.47
C VAL A 10 19.93 -15.00 19.95
N THR A 11 19.59 -14.61 21.17
CA THR A 11 18.25 -14.81 21.73
C THR A 11 17.26 -13.93 20.96
N LEU A 12 16.04 -14.41 20.73
CA LEU A 12 14.99 -13.66 20.00
C LEU A 12 14.79 -12.23 20.52
N GLU A 13 14.99 -12.03 21.82
CA GLU A 13 14.90 -10.74 22.48
C GLU A 13 15.99 -9.75 22.03
N SER A 14 17.24 -10.20 21.84
CA SER A 14 18.33 -9.33 21.41
C SER A 14 18.17 -8.91 19.95
N ILE A 15 17.61 -9.77 19.10
CA ILE A 15 17.22 -9.41 17.73
C ILE A 15 16.08 -8.39 17.75
N ALA A 16 15.07 -8.60 18.58
CA ALA A 16 13.93 -7.68 18.67
C ALA A 16 14.36 -6.27 19.11
N ARG A 17 15.24 -6.18 20.11
CA ARG A 17 15.83 -4.91 20.56
C ARG A 17 16.67 -4.25 19.48
N GLN A 18 17.60 -4.99 18.86
CA GLN A 18 18.43 -4.46 17.76
C GLN A 18 17.57 -3.99 16.59
N LYS A 19 16.53 -4.74 16.22
CA LYS A 19 15.60 -4.35 15.16
C LYS A 19 14.82 -3.08 15.50
N ALA A 20 14.37 -2.94 16.74
CA ALA A 20 13.67 -1.73 17.19
C ALA A 20 14.57 -0.49 17.13
N GLU A 21 15.81 -0.60 17.59
CA GLU A 21 16.80 0.48 17.52
C GLU A 21 17.15 0.86 16.07
N LEU A 22 17.37 -0.14 15.21
CA LEU A 22 17.68 0.10 13.80
C LEU A 22 16.49 0.74 13.07
N GLN A 23 15.26 0.33 13.39
CA GLN A 23 14.05 0.95 12.86
C GLN A 23 13.90 2.41 13.29
N GLN A 24 14.23 2.75 14.54
CA GLN A 24 14.23 4.14 14.99
C GLN A 24 15.26 4.97 14.24
N LYS A 25 16.48 4.45 14.05
CA LYS A 25 17.52 5.12 13.26
C LYS A 25 17.08 5.37 11.81
N ILE A 26 16.43 4.39 11.18
CA ILE A 26 15.87 4.53 9.82
C ILE A 26 14.78 5.61 9.77
N ARG A 27 13.89 5.68 10.78
CA ARG A 27 12.85 6.72 10.84
C ARG A 27 13.44 8.11 10.93
N LEU A 28 14.42 8.31 11.82
CA LEU A 28 15.11 9.60 11.99
C LEU A 28 15.86 10.00 10.71
N GLN A 29 16.59 9.07 10.09
CA GLN A 29 17.28 9.35 8.83
C GLN A 29 16.32 9.68 7.70
N LYS A 30 15.16 9.02 7.64
CA LYS A 30 14.13 9.31 6.62
C LYS A 30 13.58 10.73 6.74
N GLU A 31 13.38 11.23 7.95
CA GLU A 31 12.92 12.59 8.21
C GLU A 31 13.94 13.63 7.72
N ILE A 32 15.22 13.41 8.03
CA ILE A 32 16.33 14.25 7.57
C ILE A 32 16.42 14.22 6.04
N MET A 33 16.33 13.03 5.43
CA MET A 33 16.35 12.89 3.97
C MET A 33 15.17 13.60 3.30
N THR A 34 13.98 13.55 3.90
CA THR A 34 12.81 14.26 3.35
C THR A 34 12.97 15.77 3.41
N GLY A 35 13.53 16.32 4.49
CA GLY A 35 13.83 17.75 4.62
C GLY A 35 14.87 18.20 3.58
N LEU A 36 15.98 17.48 3.49
CA LEU A 36 17.06 17.76 2.55
C LEU A 36 16.60 17.66 1.08
N THR A 37 15.76 16.68 0.75
CA THR A 37 15.21 16.53 -0.62
C THR A 37 14.29 17.70 -1.00
N HIS A 38 13.55 18.25 -0.03
CA HIS A 38 12.69 19.41 -0.24
C HIS A 38 13.51 20.67 -0.55
N GLU A 39 14.62 20.87 0.17
CA GLU A 39 15.52 22.01 -0.03
C GLU A 39 16.30 21.95 -1.34
N ILE A 40 16.75 20.76 -1.75
CA ILE A 40 17.67 20.64 -2.90
C ILE A 40 16.92 20.52 -4.24
N PHE A 41 15.81 19.79 -4.31
CA PHE A 41 15.31 19.36 -5.62
C PHE A 41 13.88 19.78 -6.00
N ALA A 42 13.08 20.33 -5.07
CA ALA A 42 11.62 20.39 -5.21
C ALA A 42 11.02 18.99 -5.46
N PRO A 43 9.80 18.69 -4.99
CA PRO A 43 9.32 17.32 -4.99
C PRO A 43 9.03 16.86 -6.43
N LEU A 44 9.86 15.94 -6.95
CA LEU A 44 9.33 14.89 -7.81
C LEU A 44 8.29 14.17 -6.94
N ARG A 45 7.03 14.53 -7.18
CA ARG A 45 5.77 14.08 -6.57
C ARG A 45 5.97 12.95 -5.57
N PRO A 46 5.54 13.09 -4.30
CA PRO A 46 5.63 11.99 -3.35
C PRO A 46 5.02 10.76 -4.01
N ALA A 47 5.86 9.74 -4.24
CA ALA A 47 5.47 8.48 -4.82
C ALA A 47 4.25 7.99 -4.04
N THR A 48 3.09 8.08 -4.69
CA THR A 48 1.89 7.28 -4.43
C THR A 48 1.69 6.90 -2.97
N ASN A 49 1.46 7.94 -2.16
CA ASN A 49 0.86 7.89 -0.84
C ASN A 49 -0.14 6.71 -0.74
N LYS A 50 0.14 5.71 0.11
CA LYS A 50 -0.72 4.53 0.30
C LYS A 50 -2.20 4.89 0.53
N GLY A 51 -2.48 6.07 1.08
CA GLY A 51 -3.84 6.62 1.20
C GLY A 51 -4.51 7.00 -0.14
N ASN A 52 -3.78 7.57 -1.10
CA ASN A 52 -4.32 7.91 -2.43
C ASN A 52 -4.55 6.65 -3.29
N ALA A 53 -3.73 5.61 -3.13
CA ALA A 53 -3.95 4.32 -3.79
C ALA A 53 -5.22 3.64 -3.24
N MET A 54 -5.41 3.69 -1.92
CA MET A 54 -6.58 3.13 -1.25
C MET A 54 -7.88 3.88 -1.63
N MET A 55 -7.85 5.21 -1.70
CA MET A 55 -9.00 6.00 -2.19
C MET A 55 -9.32 5.73 -3.66
N ARG A 56 -8.31 5.54 -4.51
CA ARG A 56 -8.53 5.16 -5.93
C ARG A 56 -9.12 3.75 -6.05
N THR A 57 -8.69 2.78 -5.25
CA THR A 57 -9.29 1.43 -5.28
C THR A 57 -10.75 1.44 -4.80
N PHE A 58 -11.10 2.28 -3.82
CA PHE A 58 -12.50 2.44 -3.41
C PHE A 58 -13.35 3.11 -4.49
N ASN A 59 -12.87 4.19 -5.11
CA ASN A 59 -13.65 4.89 -6.15
C ASN A 59 -13.77 4.07 -7.46
N THR A 60 -12.71 3.35 -7.85
CA THR A 60 -12.73 2.44 -9.02
C THR A 60 -13.58 1.20 -8.77
N GLY A 61 -13.57 0.65 -7.55
CA GLY A 61 -14.42 -0.49 -7.17
C GLY A 61 -15.91 -0.16 -7.28
N MET A 62 -16.30 1.06 -6.94
CA MET A 62 -17.68 1.56 -7.05
C MET A 62 -18.15 1.63 -8.51
N ALA A 63 -17.31 2.15 -9.42
CA ALA A 63 -17.65 2.27 -10.83
C ALA A 63 -17.78 0.91 -11.54
N ILE A 64 -16.91 -0.05 -11.20
CA ILE A 64 -17.01 -1.42 -11.72
C ILE A 64 -18.29 -2.11 -11.21
N PHE A 65 -18.60 -1.92 -9.92
CA PHE A 65 -19.80 -2.48 -9.32
C PHE A 65 -21.08 -1.90 -9.95
N ASP A 66 -21.16 -0.58 -10.13
CA ASP A 66 -22.30 0.06 -10.78
C ASP A 66 -22.47 -0.38 -12.24
N GLY A 67 -21.37 -0.52 -12.99
CA GLY A 67 -21.41 -1.03 -14.36
C GLY A 67 -21.99 -2.44 -14.48
N ILE A 68 -21.59 -3.37 -13.60
CA ILE A 68 -22.12 -4.75 -13.58
C ILE A 68 -23.61 -4.74 -13.20
N VAL A 69 -24.00 -3.98 -12.17
CA VAL A 69 -25.39 -3.90 -11.72
C VAL A 69 -26.29 -3.30 -12.80
N LEU A 70 -25.83 -2.25 -13.50
CA LEU A 70 -26.54 -1.66 -14.63
C LEU A 70 -26.71 -2.67 -15.79
N GLY A 71 -25.67 -3.42 -16.12
CA GLY A 71 -25.71 -4.48 -17.12
C GLY A 71 -26.75 -5.56 -16.80
N VAL A 72 -26.75 -6.07 -15.56
CA VAL A 72 -27.73 -7.07 -15.10
C VAL A 72 -29.16 -6.51 -15.12
N LYS A 73 -29.34 -5.23 -14.75
CA LYS A 73 -30.65 -4.56 -14.77
C LYS A 73 -31.21 -4.44 -16.19
N MET A 74 -30.36 -4.13 -17.17
CA MET A 74 -30.73 -4.10 -18.59
C MET A 74 -31.08 -5.50 -19.09
N MET A 75 -30.26 -6.51 -18.81
CA MET A 75 -30.54 -7.91 -19.19
C MET A 75 -31.89 -8.40 -18.63
N LYS A 76 -32.21 -8.07 -17.37
CA LYS A 76 -33.52 -8.40 -16.77
C LYS A 76 -34.68 -7.68 -17.46
N LYS A 77 -34.52 -6.40 -17.86
CA LYS A 77 -35.53 -5.66 -18.63
C LYS A 77 -35.75 -6.31 -20.01
N PHE A 78 -34.68 -6.57 -20.76
CA PHE A 78 -34.76 -7.27 -22.05
C PHE A 78 -35.43 -8.63 -21.91
N LYS A 79 -35.01 -9.46 -20.94
CA LYS A 79 -35.66 -10.76 -20.68
C LYS A 79 -37.14 -10.62 -20.36
N ARG A 80 -37.57 -9.56 -19.65
CA ARG A 80 -38.99 -9.35 -19.33
C ARG A 80 -39.82 -8.89 -20.53
N PHE A 81 -39.23 -8.13 -21.45
CA PHE A 81 -39.88 -7.71 -22.70
C PHE A 81 -39.96 -8.87 -23.72
N PHE A 82 -38.88 -9.63 -23.88
CA PHE A 82 -38.80 -10.70 -24.89
C PHE A 82 -39.22 -12.08 -24.39
N GLY A 83 -39.16 -12.34 -23.08
CA GLY A 83 -39.56 -13.61 -22.46
C GLY A 83 -41.06 -13.78 -22.22
N ARG A 84 -41.89 -12.83 -22.67
CA ARG A 84 -43.37 -12.92 -22.67
C ARG A 84 -43.93 -13.34 -24.04
N LYS A 85 -43.10 -13.89 -24.93
CA LYS A 85 -43.61 -14.64 -26.09
C LYS A 85 -43.67 -16.12 -25.69
N LYS A 86 -44.88 -16.54 -25.33
CA LYS A 86 -45.31 -17.93 -25.41
C LYS A 86 -45.77 -18.17 -26.85
#